data_AF-A0A328CXF6-F1
#
_entry.id   AF-A0A328CXF6-F1
#
_cell.length_a   1.000
_cell.length_b   1.000
_cell.length_c   1.000
_cell.angle_alpha   90.00
_cell.angle_beta   90.00
_cell.angle_gamma   90.00
#
_symmetry.space_group_name_H-M   'P 1'
#
loop_
_entity.id
_entity.type
_entity.pdbx_description
1 polymer ?
#
loop_
_entity_poly.entity_id
_entity_poly.type
_entity_poly.pdbx_seq_one_letter_code
_entity_poly.pdbx_strand_id
1 'polypeptide(L)'
;MYTSEEAEGRRLKNPFDTITEGIGINRLTQNFKQAKLDGAFRGTDREAVEMSRYLLRNDGLFVGSSSAMNCVGAVRVAQALGPGHTIVTILCDNGMRHLSKFFNSKYLSQHGLTPSAAGLEFLGFS
;
A
#
# COMPACT_ATOMS: atom_id res chain seq x y z
N MET A 1 -27.31 -8.32 28.44
CA MET A 1 -26.49 -9.55 28.43
C MET A 1 -25.57 -9.45 27.24
N TYR A 2 -24.38 -8.91 27.45
CA TYR A 2 -23.30 -8.92 26.48
C TYR A 2 -22.63 -10.29 26.57
N THR A 3 -22.43 -10.95 25.42
CA THR A 3 -21.81 -12.27 25.38
C THR A 3 -20.32 -12.15 25.73
N SER A 4 -19.76 -13.18 26.37
CA SER A 4 -18.34 -13.26 26.76
C SER A 4 -17.33 -13.15 25.61
N GLU A 5 -17.82 -13.02 24.38
CA GLU A 5 -17.06 -12.79 23.15
C GLU A 5 -16.83 -11.29 22.87
N GLU A 6 -17.44 -10.39 23.65
CA GLU A 6 -17.29 -8.94 23.56
C GLU A 6 -16.15 -8.39 24.45
N ALA A 7 -15.13 -9.19 24.74
CA ALA A 7 -13.91 -8.68 25.33
C ALA A 7 -13.22 -7.72 24.33
N GLU A 8 -13.07 -6.45 24.72
CA GLU A 8 -12.36 -5.41 23.99
C GLU A 8 -11.04 -5.94 23.40
N GLY A 9 -10.90 -5.88 22.07
CA GLY A 9 -9.59 -5.94 21.41
C GLY A 9 -9.40 -6.96 20.29
N ARG A 10 -10.37 -7.84 19.99
CA ARG A 10 -10.18 -8.87 18.93
C ARG A 10 -11.11 -8.80 17.73
N ARG A 11 -12.08 -7.88 17.70
CA ARG A 11 -12.91 -7.69 16.52
C ARG A 11 -12.32 -6.58 15.65
N LEU A 12 -11.73 -6.96 14.51
CA LEU A 12 -11.39 -6.01 13.45
C LEU A 12 -12.67 -5.22 13.12
N LYS A 13 -12.62 -3.89 13.25
CA LYS A 13 -13.80 -3.03 13.00
C LYS A 13 -14.28 -3.15 11.54
N ASN A 14 -13.44 -3.65 10.64
CA ASN A 14 -13.73 -3.90 9.24
C ASN A 14 -13.05 -5.22 8.81
N PRO A 15 -13.65 -6.08 7.96
CA PRO A 15 -13.02 -7.32 7.47
C PRO A 15 -11.79 -7.08 6.57
N PHE A 16 -11.46 -5.81 6.31
CA PHE A 16 -10.41 -5.32 5.41
C PHE A 16 -9.50 -4.32 6.13
N ASP A 17 -9.15 -4.58 7.39
CA ASP A 17 -8.26 -3.70 8.15
C ASP A 17 -6.88 -3.68 7.47
N THR A 18 -6.55 -2.53 6.88
CA THR A 18 -5.29 -2.28 6.16
C THR A 18 -4.54 -1.18 6.87
N ILE A 19 -3.21 -1.27 6.88
CA ILE A 19 -2.35 -0.20 7.42
C ILE A 19 -2.12 0.93 6.42
N THR A 20 -2.58 0.74 5.18
CA THR A 20 -2.52 1.72 4.11
C THR A 20 -3.62 2.76 4.32
N GLU A 21 -3.27 4.04 4.21
CA GLU A 21 -4.17 5.15 4.52
C GLU A 21 -4.43 6.01 3.27
N GLY A 22 -5.66 6.53 3.14
CA GLY A 22 -6.05 7.47 2.09
C GLY A 22 -6.54 6.84 0.78
N ILE A 23 -6.51 5.51 0.64
CA ILE A 23 -7.04 4.77 -0.52
C ILE A 23 -7.91 3.60 -0.05
N GLY A 24 -8.79 3.09 -0.92
CA GLY A 24 -9.71 2.00 -0.59
C GLY A 24 -10.97 2.51 0.11
N ILE A 25 -12.01 2.81 -0.68
CA ILE A 25 -13.32 3.21 -0.17
C ILE A 25 -14.33 2.10 -0.42
N ASN A 26 -15.21 1.84 0.55
CA ASN A 26 -16.24 0.79 0.48
C ASN A 26 -17.51 1.22 -0.28
N ARG A 27 -17.49 2.36 -1.00
CA ARG A 27 -18.62 2.88 -1.75
C ARG A 27 -18.16 3.56 -3.04
N LEU A 28 -19.00 3.49 -4.06
CA LEU A 28 -18.78 4.20 -5.33
C LEU A 28 -19.22 5.67 -5.21
N THR A 29 -18.28 6.61 -5.31
CA THR A 29 -18.56 8.05 -5.24
C THR A 29 -18.97 8.61 -6.61
N GLN A 30 -19.75 9.69 -6.63
CA GLN A 30 -20.28 10.27 -7.88
C GLN A 30 -19.18 10.82 -8.81
N ASN A 31 -18.07 11.32 -8.26
CA ASN A 31 -16.91 11.72 -9.04
C ASN A 31 -16.19 10.51 -9.64
N PHE A 32 -16.06 9.40 -8.90
CA PHE A 32 -15.40 8.20 -9.40
C PHE A 32 -16.20 7.49 -10.50
N LYS A 33 -17.54 7.61 -10.50
CA LYS A 33 -18.39 7.10 -11.61
C LYS A 33 -18.05 7.70 -12.98
N GLN A 34 -17.40 8.86 -13.00
CA GLN A 34 -17.00 9.55 -14.23
C GLN A 34 -15.58 9.16 -14.67
N ALA A 35 -14.86 8.36 -13.87
CA ALA A 35 -13.51 7.92 -14.21
C ALA A 35 -13.53 6.98 -15.41
N LYS A 36 -12.68 7.26 -16.40
CA LYS A 36 -12.39 6.35 -17.51
C LYS A 36 -11.22 5.47 -17.08
N LEU A 37 -11.49 4.19 -16.84
CA LEU A 37 -10.54 3.24 -16.28
C LEU A 37 -10.45 2.03 -17.21
N ASP A 38 -9.23 1.68 -17.62
CA ASP A 38 -8.97 0.48 -18.43
C ASP A 38 -8.75 -0.78 -17.56
N GLY A 39 -8.47 -0.59 -16.27
CA GLY A 39 -8.23 -1.68 -15.34
C GLY A 39 -7.89 -1.21 -13.93
N ALA A 40 -7.58 -2.17 -13.07
CA ALA A 40 -7.15 -1.93 -11.70
C ALA A 40 -6.23 -3.05 -11.21
N PHE A 41 -5.31 -2.71 -10.31
CA PHE A 41 -4.51 -3.69 -9.58
C PHE A 41 -4.92 -3.71 -8.11
N ARG A 42 -4.92 -4.90 -7.53
CA ARG A 42 -5.02 -5.08 -6.09
C ARG A 42 -3.63 -5.32 -5.51
N GLY A 43 -3.22 -4.51 -4.54
CA GLY A 43 -1.99 -4.71 -3.79
C GLY A 43 -2.26 -5.07 -2.33
N THR A 44 -1.20 -5.49 -1.65
CA THR A 44 -1.19 -5.89 -0.24
C THR A 44 -0.42 -4.89 0.63
N ASP A 45 -0.67 -4.88 1.93
CA ASP A 45 0.08 -4.05 2.88
C ASP A 45 1.58 -4.35 2.85
N ARG A 46 1.95 -5.63 2.67
CA ARG A 46 3.36 -6.04 2.50
C ARG A 46 3.97 -5.31 1.31
N GLU A 47 3.32 -5.35 0.15
CA GLU A 47 3.85 -4.72 -1.06
C GLU A 47 3.99 -3.20 -0.91
N ALA A 48 3.03 -2.53 -0.27
CA ALA A 48 3.15 -1.10 0.02
C ALA A 48 4.35 -0.81 0.94
N VAL A 49 4.51 -1.58 2.01
CA VAL A 49 5.62 -1.42 2.96
C VAL A 49 6.96 -1.66 2.25
N GLU A 50 7.14 -2.78 1.56
CA GLU A 50 8.38 -3.10 0.87
C GLU A 50 8.71 -2.06 -0.20
N MET A 51 7.72 -1.65 -1.01
CA MET A 51 7.90 -0.61 -2.02
C MET A 51 8.35 0.71 -1.40
N SER A 52 7.75 1.14 -0.28
CA SER A 52 8.18 2.37 0.39
C SER A 52 9.64 2.31 0.86
N ARG A 53 10.11 1.13 1.30
CA ARG A 53 11.51 0.95 1.72
C ARG A 53 12.44 0.86 0.52
N TYR A 54 12.01 0.23 -0.56
CA TYR A 54 12.73 0.19 -1.81
C TYR A 54 12.97 1.61 -2.36
N LEU A 55 11.91 2.42 -2.48
CA LEU A 55 11.98 3.81 -2.97
C LEU A 55 12.87 4.69 -2.08
N LEU A 56 12.75 4.53 -0.77
CA LEU A 56 13.58 5.30 0.17
C LEU A 56 15.07 4.96 0.02
N ARG A 57 15.41 3.67 -0.10
CA ARG A 57 16.81 3.22 -0.19
C ARG A 57 17.44 3.50 -1.56
N ASN A 58 16.71 3.27 -2.65
CA ASN A 58 17.26 3.32 -4.00
C ASN A 58 17.11 4.70 -4.65
N ASP A 59 16.01 5.40 -4.36
CA ASP A 59 15.68 6.68 -5.02
C ASP A 59 15.71 7.88 -4.07
N GLY A 60 15.88 7.65 -2.75
CA GLY A 60 15.81 8.70 -1.73
C GLY A 60 14.40 9.27 -1.51
N LEU A 61 13.36 8.57 -1.99
CA LEU A 61 11.98 9.04 -1.95
C LEU A 61 11.27 8.61 -0.67
N PHE A 62 11.06 9.57 0.24
CA PHE A 62 10.32 9.34 1.49
C PHE A 62 8.82 9.60 1.32
N VAL A 63 8.09 8.56 0.91
CA VAL A 63 6.68 8.66 0.49
C VAL A 63 5.69 8.01 1.46
N GLY A 64 4.44 8.45 1.42
CA GLY A 64 3.33 7.83 2.17
C GLY A 64 2.86 6.50 1.58
N SER A 65 1.94 5.83 2.30
CA SER A 65 1.47 4.47 1.97
C SER A 65 0.73 4.38 0.63
N SER A 66 -0.12 5.36 0.32
CA SER A 66 -0.83 5.41 -0.97
C SER A 66 0.11 5.62 -2.17
N SER A 67 1.12 6.47 -2.03
CA SER A 67 2.18 6.69 -3.02
C SER A 67 2.97 5.41 -3.29
N ALA A 68 3.33 4.67 -2.23
CA ALA A 68 4.01 3.38 -2.38
C ALA A 68 3.14 2.37 -3.15
N MET A 69 1.83 2.32 -2.86
CA MET A 69 0.89 1.46 -3.59
C MET A 69 0.76 1.87 -5.07
N ASN A 70 0.77 3.16 -5.36
CA ASN A 70 0.78 3.68 -6.73
C ASN A 70 2.04 3.22 -7.50
N CYS A 71 3.21 3.17 -6.85
CA CYS A 71 4.43 2.64 -7.45
C CYS A 71 4.37 1.13 -7.67
N VAL A 72 3.75 0.35 -6.76
CA VAL A 72 3.49 -1.09 -7.00
C VAL A 72 2.65 -1.28 -8.26
N GLY A 73 1.57 -0.52 -8.41
CA GLY A 73 0.75 -0.53 -9.62
C GLY A 73 1.54 -0.16 -10.88
N ALA A 74 2.35 0.90 -10.80
CA ALA A 74 3.17 1.36 -11.93
C ALA A 74 4.18 0.30 -12.39
N VAL A 75 4.85 -0.40 -11.46
CA VAL A 75 5.78 -1.48 -11.79
C VAL A 75 5.06 -2.64 -12.48
N ARG A 76 3.87 -3.03 -12.01
CA ARG A 76 3.08 -4.08 -12.66
C ARG A 76 2.60 -3.69 -14.06
N VAL A 77 2.21 -2.43 -14.26
CA VAL A 77 1.88 -1.91 -15.61
C VAL A 77 3.12 -1.95 -16.51
N ALA A 78 4.27 -1.51 -16.01
CA ALA A 78 5.52 -1.54 -16.76
C ALA A 78 5.91 -2.97 -17.18
N GLN A 79 5.75 -3.95 -16.28
CA GLN A 79 5.95 -5.37 -16.61
C GLN A 79 4.99 -5.85 -17.71
N ALA A 80 3.71 -5.47 -17.64
CA ALA A 80 2.70 -5.91 -18.60
C ALA A 80 2.89 -5.30 -20.00
N LEU A 81 3.33 -4.05 -20.10
CA LEU A 81 3.54 -3.35 -21.37
C LEU A 81 4.91 -3.63 -22.00
N GLY A 82 5.91 -3.96 -21.19
CA GLY A 82 7.27 -4.19 -21.68
C GLY A 82 8.02 -2.92 -22.08
N PRO A 83 9.26 -3.07 -22.58
CA PRO A 83 10.17 -1.95 -22.84
C PRO A 83 9.64 -0.99 -23.91
N GLY A 84 10.06 0.28 -23.83
CA GLY A 84 9.69 1.34 -24.78
C GLY A 84 8.47 2.17 -24.38
N HIS A 85 7.80 1.82 -23.28
CA HIS A 85 6.66 2.57 -22.75
C HIS A 85 7.07 3.48 -21.58
N THR A 86 6.42 4.64 -21.49
CA THR A 86 6.57 5.57 -20.37
C THR A 86 5.37 5.43 -19.43
N ILE A 87 5.62 5.07 -18.17
CA ILE A 87 4.59 4.97 -17.13
C ILE A 87 4.67 6.20 -16.23
N VAL A 88 3.53 6.84 -15.99
CA VAL A 88 3.43 7.99 -15.08
C VAL A 88 2.56 7.60 -13.90
N THR A 89 2.97 7.99 -12.69
CA THR A 89 2.22 7.77 -11.46
C THR A 89 2.30 8.99 -10.54
N ILE A 90 1.43 9.05 -9.54
CA ILE A 90 1.30 10.19 -8.62
C ILE A 90 1.78 9.78 -7.23
N LEU A 91 2.64 10.59 -6.62
CA LEU A 91 3.01 10.48 -5.21
C LEU A 91 2.17 11.48 -4.42
N CYS A 92 1.18 10.97 -3.70
CA CYS A 92 0.12 11.76 -3.08
C CYS A 92 0.58 12.54 -1.84
N ASP A 93 1.47 11.94 -1.04
CA ASP A 93 2.04 12.57 0.16
C ASP A 93 3.41 11.98 0.56
N ASN A 94 4.08 12.68 1.47
CA ASN A 94 5.37 12.26 2.03
C ASN A 94 5.21 11.34 3.25
N GLY A 95 6.28 10.64 3.61
CA GLY A 95 6.29 9.66 4.70
C GLY A 95 6.14 10.25 6.12
N MET A 96 6.31 11.56 6.32
CA MET A 96 6.24 12.18 7.66
C MET A 96 4.86 11.99 8.30
N ARG A 97 3.80 11.95 7.47
CA ARG A 97 2.43 11.75 7.94
C ARG A 97 2.15 10.33 8.44
N HIS A 98 3.06 9.39 8.15
CA HIS A 98 2.85 7.95 8.36
C HIS A 98 3.82 7.34 9.40
N LEU A 99 4.46 8.17 10.22
CA LEU A 99 5.49 7.77 11.19
C LEU A 99 4.97 6.88 12.33
N SER A 100 3.70 7.00 12.71
CA SER A 100 3.13 6.27 13.86
C SER A 100 2.82 4.81 13.55
N LYS A 101 2.55 4.47 12.28
CA LYS A 101 2.15 3.11 11.83
C LYS A 101 3.04 2.58 10.70
N PHE A 102 2.90 3.13 9.50
CA PHE A 102 3.54 2.63 8.27
C PHE A 102 5.08 2.70 8.28
N PHE A 103 5.64 3.68 9.00
CA PHE A 103 7.08 3.81 9.24
C PHE A 103 7.53 3.39 10.65
N ASN A 104 6.62 2.87 11.47
CA ASN A 104 6.95 2.42 12.82
C ASN A 104 7.34 0.93 12.83
N SER A 105 8.62 0.64 13.04
CA SER A 105 9.13 -0.73 13.05
C SER A 105 8.44 -1.65 14.08
N LYS A 106 8.08 -1.11 15.26
CA LYS A 106 7.38 -1.88 16.30
C LYS A 106 5.96 -2.23 15.84
N TYR A 107 5.25 -1.26 15.27
CA TYR A 107 3.90 -1.48 14.72
C TYR A 107 3.92 -2.51 13.60
N LEU A 108 4.84 -2.37 12.64
CA LEU A 108 4.97 -3.32 11.53
C LEU A 108 5.27 -4.74 12.02
N SER A 109 6.19 -4.90 12.97
CA SER A 109 6.52 -6.20 13.56
C SER A 109 5.31 -6.87 14.22
N GLN A 110 4.51 -6.10 14.98
CA GLN A 110 3.28 -6.60 15.62
C GLN A 110 2.22 -7.08 14.62
N HIS A 111 2.25 -6.58 13.38
CA HIS A 111 1.34 -6.97 12.31
C HIS A 111 1.96 -7.94 11.30
N GLY A 112 3.17 -8.47 11.58
CA GLY A 112 3.88 -9.37 10.66
C GLY A 112 4.36 -8.70 9.39
N LEU A 113 4.45 -7.37 9.35
CA LEU A 113 4.81 -6.54 8.20
C LEU A 113 6.24 -6.00 8.24
N THR A 114 7.13 -6.61 9.02
CA THR A 114 8.55 -6.23 9.04
C THR A 114 9.13 -6.32 7.62
N PRO A 115 9.68 -5.21 7.06
CA PRO A 115 10.26 -5.23 5.73
C PRO A 115 11.49 -6.14 5.68
N SER A 116 11.59 -6.97 4.64
CA SER A 116 12.70 -7.91 4.46
C SER A 116 13.29 -7.90 3.05
N ALA A 117 12.63 -7.27 2.08
CA ALA A 117 13.10 -7.30 0.70
C ALA A 117 14.32 -6.40 0.49
N ALA A 118 15.28 -6.88 -0.30
CA ALA A 118 16.43 -6.13 -0.76
C ALA A 118 16.13 -5.39 -2.07
N GLY A 119 15.43 -6.04 -3.00
CA GLY A 119 15.02 -5.52 -4.30
C GLY A 119 13.51 -5.57 -4.51
N LEU A 120 13.09 -5.90 -5.74
CA LEU A 120 11.68 -6.00 -6.14
C LEU A 120 11.13 -7.45 -6.08
N GLU A 121 11.80 -8.37 -5.39
CA GLU A 121 11.38 -9.77 -5.26
C GLU A 121 9.98 -9.94 -4.65
N PHE A 122 9.54 -8.96 -3.85
CA PHE A 122 8.18 -8.91 -3.32
C PHE A 122 7.09 -8.69 -4.39
N LEU A 123 7.48 -8.35 -5.63
CA LEU A 123 6.63 -8.27 -6.82
C LEU A 123 6.89 -9.41 -7.81
N GLY A 124 7.64 -10.44 -7.41
CA GLY A 124 7.93 -11.61 -8.26
C GLY A 124 9.08 -11.41 -9.25
N PHE A 125 9.92 -10.39 -9.06
CA PHE A 125 11.20 -10.30 -9.76
C PHE A 125 12.21 -11.29 -9.16
N SER A 126 13.02 -11.92 -10.00
CA SER A 126 14.13 -12.81 -9.62
C SER A 126 15.45 -12.08 -9.55
#